data_AF-A0A5N7MKJ6-F1
#
_entry.id   AF-A0A5N7MKJ6-F1
#
_cell.length_a   1.000
_cell.length_b   1.000
_cell.length_c   1.000
_cell.angle_alpha   90.00
_cell.angle_beta   90.00
_cell.angle_gamma   90.00
#
_symmetry.space_group_name_H-M   'P 1'
#
loop_
_entity.id
_entity.type
_entity.pdbx_description
1 polymer ?
#
loop_
_entity_poly.entity_id
_entity_poly.type
_entity_poly.pdbx_seq_one_letter_code
_entity_poly.pdbx_strand_id
1 'polypeptide(L)'
;MTATLNPAAPHHLPAFITAPGESDILMTVMAVFLIIAVMAVGLLFLRLHTLPERMAHRSHKLQFEIVAVLGLLALFTHMHIFWVAGLLLALIDI
;
A
#
# COMPACT_ATOMS: atom_id res chain seq x y z
N MET A 1 -18.23 -32.07 -31.07
CA MET A 1 -19.15 -31.19 -31.84
C MET A 1 -18.59 -29.78 -31.78
N THR A 2 -18.26 -29.17 -32.91
CA THR A 2 -17.88 -27.75 -32.98
C THR A 2 -19.13 -26.91 -32.73
N ALA A 3 -19.17 -26.19 -31.61
CA ALA A 3 -20.29 -25.31 -31.29
C ALA A 3 -20.41 -24.21 -32.36
N THR A 4 -21.59 -24.02 -32.92
CA THR A 4 -21.90 -22.95 -33.86
C THR A 4 -21.81 -21.61 -33.12
N LEU A 5 -20.85 -20.76 -33.51
CA LEU A 5 -20.69 -19.42 -32.94
C LEU A 5 -21.94 -18.58 -33.19
N ASN A 6 -22.40 -17.84 -32.17
CA ASN A 6 -23.53 -16.94 -32.27
C ASN A 6 -23.26 -15.87 -33.35
N PRO A 7 -24.18 -15.60 -34.30
CA PRO A 7 -23.99 -14.58 -35.34
C PRO A 7 -23.74 -13.15 -34.80
N ALA A 8 -24.20 -12.86 -33.58
CA ALA A 8 -23.97 -11.58 -32.90
C ALA A 8 -22.63 -11.54 -32.14
N ALA A 9 -21.82 -12.61 -32.16
CA ALA A 9 -20.55 -12.65 -31.46
C ALA A 9 -19.51 -11.73 -32.12
N PRO A 10 -18.72 -10.97 -31.35
CA PRO A 10 -17.62 -10.17 -31.89
C PRO A 10 -16.58 -11.05 -32.61
N HIS A 11 -16.04 -10.55 -33.72
CA HIS A 11 -14.98 -11.26 -34.47
C HIS A 11 -13.63 -11.32 -33.75
N HIS A 12 -13.42 -10.45 -32.75
CA HIS A 12 -12.22 -10.42 -31.93
C HIS A 12 -12.61 -10.28 -30.46
N LEU A 13 -11.97 -11.09 -29.62
CA LEU A 13 -12.04 -10.95 -28.18
C LEU A 13 -10.81 -10.18 -27.68
N PRO A 14 -10.94 -9.41 -26.59
CA PRO A 14 -9.77 -8.86 -25.92
C PRO A 14 -8.76 -9.94 -25.55
N ALA A 15 -7.47 -9.61 -25.63
CA ALA A 15 -6.37 -10.56 -25.44
C ALA A 15 -6.33 -11.24 -24.04
N PHE A 16 -7.07 -10.72 -23.07
CA PHE A 16 -7.14 -11.25 -21.71
C PHE A 16 -8.30 -12.24 -21.49
N ILE A 17 -9.19 -12.43 -22.46
CA ILE A 17 -10.25 -13.46 -22.41
C ILE A 17 -9.69 -14.78 -22.91
N THR A 18 -9.67 -15.80 -22.05
CA THR A 18 -9.12 -17.12 -22.34
C THR A 18 -10.23 -18.12 -22.69
N ALA A 19 -9.88 -19.16 -23.45
CA ALA A 19 -10.84 -20.19 -23.85
C ALA A 19 -11.26 -21.07 -22.65
N PRO A 20 -12.44 -21.72 -22.69
CA PRO A 20 -12.85 -22.63 -21.64
C PRO A 20 -11.85 -23.77 -21.43
N GLY A 21 -11.41 -23.99 -20.19
CA GLY A 21 -10.41 -25.01 -19.84
C GLY A 21 -8.96 -24.50 -19.84
N GLU A 22 -8.71 -23.28 -20.33
CA GLU A 22 -7.42 -22.62 -20.25
C GLU A 22 -7.26 -21.80 -18.96
N SER A 23 -6.01 -21.46 -18.62
CA SER A 23 -5.72 -20.60 -17.47
C SER A 23 -6.25 -19.18 -17.68
N ASP A 24 -6.89 -18.59 -16.67
CA ASP A 24 -7.32 -17.18 -16.70
C ASP A 24 -6.10 -16.25 -16.52
N ILE A 25 -5.65 -15.70 -17.64
CA ILE A 25 -4.50 -14.79 -17.71
C ILE A 25 -4.79 -13.49 -16.95
N LEU A 26 -6.01 -12.94 -17.06
CA LEU A 26 -6.37 -11.71 -16.37
C LEU A 26 -6.32 -11.88 -14.86
N MET A 27 -6.94 -12.96 -14.36
CA MET A 27 -6.92 -13.31 -12.95
C MET A 27 -5.48 -13.43 -12.44
N THR A 28 -4.63 -14.12 -13.19
CA THR A 28 -3.22 -14.35 -12.82
C THR A 28 -2.44 -13.04 -12.74
N VAL A 29 -2.56 -12.18 -13.76
CA VAL A 29 -1.90 -10.86 -13.78
C VAL A 29 -2.41 -9.97 -12.64
N MET A 30 -3.72 -9.98 -12.37
CA MET A 30 -4.31 -9.21 -11.27
C MET A 30 -3.90 -9.71 -9.89
N ALA A 31 -3.73 -11.02 -9.71
CA ALA A 31 -3.19 -11.57 -8.46
C ALA A 31 -1.76 -11.09 -8.21
N VAL A 32 -0.89 -11.14 -9.22
CA VAL A 32 0.50 -10.63 -9.12
C VAL A 32 0.50 -9.11 -8.88
N PHE A 33 -0.31 -8.37 -9.62
CA PHE A 33 -0.46 -6.92 -9.45
C PHE A 33 -0.91 -6.56 -8.04
N LEU A 34 -1.90 -7.27 -7.49
CA LEU A 34 -2.41 -7.04 -6.13
C LEU A 34 -1.30 -7.21 -5.09
N ILE A 35 -0.50 -8.27 -5.20
CA ILE A 35 0.63 -8.51 -4.29
C ILE A 35 1.63 -7.34 -4.34
N ILE A 36 2.01 -6.91 -5.55
CA ILE A 36 2.93 -5.78 -5.74
C ILE A 36 2.33 -4.49 -5.17
N ALA A 37 1.05 -4.23 -5.44
CA ALA A 37 0.35 -3.03 -4.98
C ALA A 37 0.27 -2.98 -3.45
N VAL A 38 -0.12 -4.07 -2.80
CA VAL A 38 -0.17 -4.16 -1.32
C VAL A 38 1.21 -3.95 -0.72
N MET A 39 2.25 -4.58 -1.28
CA MET A 39 3.62 -4.37 -0.83
C MET A 39 4.08 -2.92 -1.02
N ALA A 40 3.82 -2.31 -2.17
CA ALA A 40 4.21 -0.95 -2.47
C ALA A 40 3.52 0.06 -1.55
N VAL A 41 2.21 -0.07 -1.36
CA VAL A 41 1.42 0.78 -0.45
C VAL A 41 1.86 0.57 1.00
N GLY A 42 2.08 -0.68 1.42
CA GLY A 42 2.57 -1.00 2.76
C GLY A 42 3.94 -0.37 3.05
N LEU A 43 4.88 -0.48 2.11
CA LEU A 43 6.20 0.17 2.22
C LEU A 43 6.10 1.70 2.25
N LEU A 44 5.25 2.28 1.40
CA LEU A 44 5.01 3.73 1.39
C LEU A 44 4.43 4.18 2.74
N PHE A 45 3.44 3.46 3.25
CA PHE A 45 2.80 3.73 4.54
C PHE A 45 3.83 3.69 5.67
N LEU A 46 4.61 2.62 5.81
CA LEU A 46 5.63 2.49 6.86
C LEU A 46 6.73 3.55 6.73
N ARG A 47 7.09 3.93 5.49
CA ARG A 47 8.05 5.00 5.23
C ARG A 47 7.52 6.36 5.68
N LEU A 48 6.26 6.69 5.39
CA LEU A 48 5.63 7.93 5.84
C LEU A 48 5.43 7.93 7.36
N HIS A 49 5.06 6.78 7.93
CA HIS A 49 4.81 6.63 9.36
C HIS A 49 6.07 6.91 10.19
N THR A 50 7.24 6.51 9.70
CA THR A 50 8.54 6.72 10.36
C THR A 50 9.16 8.10 10.11
N LEU A 51 8.49 9.01 9.35
CA LEU A 51 9.01 10.36 9.10
C LEU A 51 9.24 11.19 10.38
N PRO A 52 8.29 11.26 11.33
CA PRO A 52 8.49 12.02 12.56
C PRO A 52 9.74 11.57 13.32
N GLU A 53 9.92 10.25 13.46
CA GLU A 53 11.06 9.66 14.15
C GLU A 53 12.39 9.99 13.45
N ARG A 54 12.44 9.86 12.11
CA ARG A 54 13.63 10.19 11.32
C ARG A 54 14.03 11.67 11.44
N MET A 55 13.04 12.56 11.55
CA MET A 55 13.27 14.00 11.75
C MET A 55 13.80 14.29 13.17
N ALA A 56 13.17 13.70 14.18
CA ALA A 56 13.59 13.87 15.58
C ALA A 56 14.93 13.20 15.92
N HIS A 57 15.40 12.25 15.11
CA HIS A 57 16.65 11.52 15.35
C HIS A 57 17.91 12.40 15.39
N ARG A 58 17.86 13.59 14.76
CA ARG A 58 18.96 14.58 14.83
C ARG A 58 18.86 15.53 16.03
N SER A 59 17.81 15.41 16.83
CA SER A 59 17.53 16.29 17.96
C SER A 59 17.87 15.66 19.33
N HIS A 60 17.51 16.35 20.41
CA HIS A 60 17.68 15.92 21.78
C HIS A 60 17.07 14.53 22.08
N LYS A 61 17.79 13.72 22.86
CA LYS A 61 17.42 12.34 23.23
C LYS A 61 15.99 12.20 23.74
N LEU A 62 15.54 13.14 24.57
CA LEU A 62 14.18 13.14 25.13
C LEU A 62 13.10 13.35 24.05
N GLN A 63 13.32 14.29 23.12
CA GLN A 63 12.38 14.58 22.04
C GLN A 63 12.24 13.37 21.12
N PHE A 64 13.37 12.72 20.78
CA PHE A 64 13.37 11.49 20.01
C PHE A 64 12.54 10.38 20.68
N GLU A 65 12.76 10.13 21.98
CA GLU A 65 12.01 9.11 22.74
C GLU A 65 10.50 9.40 22.74
N ILE A 66 10.09 10.65 22.96
CA ILE A 66 8.67 11.05 22.93
C ILE A 66 8.07 10.83 21.54
N VAL A 67 8.77 11.26 20.48
CA VAL A 67 8.31 11.08 19.09
C VAL A 67 8.19 9.61 18.72
N ALA A 68 9.13 8.77 19.17
CA ALA A 68 9.07 7.32 18.96
C ALA A 68 7.85 6.68 19.65
N VAL A 69 7.55 7.07 20.90
CA VAL A 69 6.35 6.59 21.61
C VAL A 69 5.06 7.04 20.92
N LEU A 70 4.98 8.29 20.48
CA LEU A 70 3.83 8.80 19.72
C LEU A 70 3.65 8.06 18.38
N GLY A 71 4.75 7.76 17.69
CA GLY A 71 4.75 6.93 16.49
C GLY A 71 4.24 5.51 16.75
N LEU A 72 4.66 4.88 17.85
CA LEU A 72 4.19 3.55 18.25
C LEU A 72 2.69 3.56 18.58
N LEU A 73 2.22 4.57 19.33
CA LEU A 73 0.80 4.74 19.66
C LEU A 73 -0.04 4.93 18.40
N ALA A 74 0.42 5.78 17.46
CA ALA A 74 -0.26 5.99 16.18
C ALA A 74 -0.39 4.69 15.37
N LEU A 75 0.65 3.85 15.37
CA LEU A 75 0.64 2.56 14.66
C LEU A 75 -0.35 1.57 15.28
N PHE A 76 -0.32 1.44 16.61
CA PHE A 76 -1.11 0.44 17.33
C PHE A 76 -2.59 0.82 17.44
N THR A 77 -2.88 2.10 17.63
CA THR A 77 -4.26 2.60 17.80
C THR A 77 -4.93 3.01 16.50
N HIS A 78 -4.16 3.16 15.42
CA HIS A 78 -4.60 3.73 14.15
C HIS A 78 -5.15 5.17 14.27
N MET A 79 -4.73 5.90 15.31
CA MET A 79 -5.14 7.29 15.54
C MET A 79 -4.11 8.25 14.96
N HIS A 80 -4.46 8.94 13.87
CA HIS A 80 -3.56 9.86 13.17
C HIS A 80 -3.12 11.07 14.01
N ILE A 81 -3.88 11.43 15.05
CA ILE A 81 -3.56 12.56 15.94
C ILE A 81 -2.19 12.40 16.60
N PHE A 82 -1.82 11.18 17.00
CA PHE A 82 -0.52 10.91 17.61
C PHE A 82 0.62 11.07 16.61
N TRP A 83 0.41 10.64 15.36
CA TRP A 83 1.40 10.81 14.29
C TRP A 83 1.59 12.30 13.95
N VAL A 84 0.50 13.07 13.84
CA VAL A 84 0.57 14.51 13.59
C VAL A 84 1.26 15.24 14.75
N ALA A 85 0.92 14.91 15.99
CA ALA A 85 1.59 15.48 17.16
C ALA A 85 3.10 15.17 17.18
N GLY A 86 3.48 13.93 16.87
CA GLY A 86 4.88 13.53 16.74
C GLY A 86 5.61 14.29 15.63
N LEU A 87 4.95 14.50 14.47
CA LEU A 87 5.51 15.26 13.36
C LEU A 87 5.73 16.74 13.74
N LEU A 88 4.73 17.38 14.35
CA LEU A 88 4.83 18.76 14.82
C LEU A 88 5.93 18.91 15.87
N LEU A 89 6.03 17.96 16.80
CA LEU A 89 7.08 17.96 17.80
C LEU A 89 8.45 17.81 17.14
N ALA A 90 8.62 16.92 16.16
CA ALA A 90 9.88 16.72 15.44
C ALA A 90 10.29 17.89 14.53
N LEU A 91 9.37 18.81 14.19
CA LEU A 91 9.63 20.01 13.40
C LEU A 91 10.21 21.17 14.22
N ILE A 92 9.98 21.18 15.53
CA ILE A 92 10.45 22.25 16.42
C ILE A 92 11.83 21.85 16.93
N ASP A 93 12.81 22.74 16.74
CA ASP A 93 14.08 22.67 17.49
C ASP A 93 13.82 23.20 18.91
N ILE A 94 13.96 22.31 19.90
CA ILE A 94 13.85 22.62 21.33
C ILE A 94 15.24 22.65 21.93
#